data_AF-A0A2L2ZAS0-F1
#
_entry.id   AF-A0A2L2ZAS0-F1
#
_cell.length_a   1.000
_cell.length_b   1.000
_cell.length_c   1.000
_cell.angle_alpha   90.00
_cell.angle_beta   90.00
_cell.angle_gamma   90.00
#
_symmetry.space_group_name_H-M   'P 1'
#
loop_
_entity.id
_entity.type
_entity.pdbx_description
1 polymer ?
#
loop_
_entity_poly.entity_id
_entity_poly.type
_entity_poly.pdbx_seq_one_letter_code
_entity_poly.pdbx_strand_id
1 'polypeptide(L)' 'RLQDHLNKMHLDKKDKNVAYFQDLEKKHNAQPSVSKLLSMAAKQDDDGLRASYNISLLIAQTGKPHTIGETLIL' A
#
# COMPACT_ATOMS: atom_id res chain seq x y z
N ARG A 1 29.83 22.28 -0.30
CA ARG A 1 28.64 22.95 0.31
C ARG A 1 27.38 22.55 -0.47
N LEU A 2 26.18 22.80 0.05
CA LEU A 2 24.90 22.49 -0.64
C LEU A 2 24.85 23.04 -2.07
N GLN A 3 25.31 24.28 -2.28
CA GLN A 3 25.36 24.89 -3.61
C GLN A 3 26.25 24.11 -4.59
N ASP A 4 27.45 23.69 -4.20
CA ASP A 4 28.33 22.90 -5.08
C ASP A 4 27.68 21.56 -5.46
N HIS A 5 26.99 20.93 -4.52
CA HIS A 5 26.25 19.69 -4.77
C HIS A 5 25.11 19.90 -5.77
N LEU A 6 24.30 20.96 -5.59
CA LEU A 6 23.23 21.30 -6.52
C LEU A 6 23.79 21.63 -7.92
N ASN A 7 24.86 22.41 -7.99
CA ASN A 7 25.51 22.74 -9.25
C ASN A 7 26.08 21.52 -9.98
N LYS A 8 26.52 20.48 -9.26
CA LYS A 8 27.08 19.27 -9.85
C LYS A 8 26.02 18.21 -10.18
N MET A 9 25.02 18.03 -9.33
CA MET A 9 24.10 16.89 -9.37
C MET A 9 22.66 17.28 -9.77
N HIS A 10 22.26 18.52 -9.54
CA HIS A 10 20.87 19.00 -9.68
C HIS A 10 20.83 20.40 -10.31
N LEU A 11 21.38 20.53 -11.51
CA LEU A 11 21.47 21.80 -12.25
C LEU A 11 20.10 22.46 -12.44
N ASP A 12 19.03 21.67 -12.57
CA ASP A 12 17.64 22.11 -12.69
C ASP A 12 17.06 22.73 -11.40
N LYS A 13 17.70 22.47 -10.25
CA LYS A 13 17.25 22.89 -8.92
C LYS A 13 18.14 23.93 -8.27
N LYS A 14 19.27 24.29 -8.88
CA LYS A 14 20.29 25.17 -8.28
C LYS A 14 19.77 26.58 -7.91
N ASP A 15 18.84 27.11 -8.71
CA ASP A 15 18.29 28.47 -8.55
C ASP A 15 16.92 28.47 -7.85
N LYS A 16 16.47 27.33 -7.32
CA LYS A 16 15.18 27.24 -6.64
C LYS A 16 15.27 27.87 -5.24
N ASN A 17 14.20 28.55 -4.84
CA ASN A 17 14.14 29.22 -3.55
C ASN A 17 13.78 28.24 -2.42
N VAL A 18 13.86 28.71 -1.18
CA VAL A 18 13.53 27.91 0.02
C VAL A 18 12.08 27.40 -0.02
N ALA A 19 11.14 28.22 -0.50
CA ALA A 19 9.73 27.84 -0.58
C ALA A 19 9.50 26.61 -1.47
N TYR A 20 10.24 26.50 -2.59
CA TYR A 20 10.20 25.32 -3.44
C TYR A 20 10.60 24.03 -2.69
N PHE A 21 11.67 24.09 -1.89
CA PHE A 21 12.13 22.92 -1.13
C PHE A 21 11.20 22.57 0.02
N GLN A 22 10.57 23.57 0.66
CA GLN A 22 9.53 23.35 1.67
C GLN A 22 8.30 22.65 1.09
N ASP A 23 7.88 23.03 -0.12
CA ASP A 23 6.77 22.35 -0.82
C ASP A 23 7.14 20.91 -1.21
N LEU A 24 8.37 20.71 -1.70
CA LEU A 24 8.88 19.40 -2.05
C LEU A 24 8.95 18.46 -0.84
N GLU A 25 9.38 18.95 0.32
CA GLU A 25 9.38 18.22 1.58
C GLU A 25 7.95 17.83 1.99
N LYS A 26 7.00 18.77 1.96
CA LYS A 26 5.60 18.47 2.26
C LYS A 26 5.03 17.39 1.35
N LYS A 27 5.30 17.48 0.05
CA LYS A 27 4.86 16.47 -0.93
C LYS A 27 5.46 15.10 -0.65
N HIS A 28 6.76 15.05 -0.34
CA HIS A 28 7.45 13.81 0.00
C HIS A 28 6.85 13.17 1.28
N ASN A 29 6.60 13.98 2.32
CA ASN A 29 6.05 13.49 3.58
C ASN A 29 4.58 13.08 3.49
N ALA A 30 3.81 13.69 2.58
CA ALA A 30 2.44 13.29 2.30
C ALA A 30 2.35 11.98 1.50
N GLN A 31 3.39 11.62 0.74
CA GLN A 31 3.39 10.43 -0.08
C GLN A 31 3.42 9.17 0.81
N PRO A 32 2.45 8.24 0.68
CA PRO A 32 2.48 7.00 1.43
C PRO A 32 3.65 6.14 0.97
N SER A 33 4.45 5.65 1.93
CA SER A 33 5.52 4.70 1.63
C SER A 33 4.94 3.37 1.17
N VAL A 34 5.73 2.58 0.44
CA VAL A 34 5.35 1.21 0.03
C VAL A 34 4.94 0.37 1.25
N SER A 35 5.68 0.47 2.35
CA SER A 35 5.34 -0.22 3.62
C SER A 35 3.98 0.23 4.16
N LYS A 36 3.66 1.53 4.10
CA LYS A 36 2.37 2.06 4.53
C LYS A 36 1.24 1.59 3.63
N LEU A 37 1.44 1.54 2.31
CA LEU A 37 0.47 1.00 1.35
C LEU A 37 0.19 -0.50 1.60
N LEU A 38 1.23 -1.31 1.80
CA LEU A 38 1.09 -2.74 2.13
C LEU A 38 0.36 -2.93 3.46
N SER A 39 0.67 -2.12 4.46
CA SER A 39 -0.02 -2.16 5.76
C SER A 39 -1.49 -1.75 5.64
N MET A 40 -1.81 -0.78 4.79
CA MET A 40 -3.20 -0.38 4.51
C MET A 40 -3.97 -1.51 3.80
N ALA A 41 -3.34 -2.20 2.84
CA ALA A 41 -3.94 -3.34 2.16
C ALA A 41 -4.17 -4.51 3.14
N ALA A 42 -3.20 -4.83 4.00
CA ALA A 42 -3.35 -5.87 5.01
C ALA A 42 -4.47 -5.58 6.02
N LYS A 43 -4.71 -4.30 6.36
CA LYS A 43 -5.83 -3.90 7.24
C LYS A 43 -7.21 -4.08 6.60
N GLN A 44 -7.31 -4.22 5.29
CA GLN A 44 -8.57 -4.53 4.62
C GLN A 44 -8.88 -6.03 4.62
N ASP A 45 -7.92 -6.88 5.01
CA ASP A 45 -8.02 -8.34 4.87
C ASP A 45 -8.45 -9.07 6.16
N ASP A 46 -8.93 -8.33 7.17
CA ASP A 46 -9.47 -8.93 8.40
C ASP A 46 -10.71 -9.81 8.08
N ASP A 47 -11.46 -9.42 7.04
CA ASP A 47 -12.57 -10.22 6.50
C ASP A 47 -12.09 -11.48 5.75
N GLY A 48 -10.88 -11.49 5.20
CA GLY A 48 -10.33 -12.60 4.42
C GLY A 48 -10.06 -13.84 5.26
N LEU A 49 -9.50 -13.66 6.47
CA LEU A 49 -9.31 -14.76 7.42
C LEU A 49 -10.65 -15.34 7.88
N ARG A 50 -11.61 -14.47 8.21
CA ARG A 50 -12.96 -14.89 8.62
C ARG A 50 -13.69 -15.62 7.50
N ALA A 51 -13.60 -15.12 6.27
CA ALA A 51 -14.16 -15.78 5.10
C ALA A 51 -13.52 -17.16 4.88
N SER A 52 -12.19 -17.24 4.89
CA SER A 52 -11.46 -18.51 4.68
C SER A 52 -11.80 -19.56 5.75
N TYR A 53 -11.95 -19.12 7.01
CA TYR A 53 -12.41 -19.99 8.10
C TYR A 53 -13.83 -20.50 7.85
N ASN A 54 -14.77 -19.60 7.52
CA ASN A 54 -16.17 -19.97 7.27
C ASN A 54 -16.30 -20.94 6.10
N ILE A 55 -15.56 -20.72 5.01
CA ILE A 55 -15.51 -21.63 3.86
C ILE A 55 -15.00 -23.01 4.28
N SER A 56 -13.90 -23.06 5.04
CA SER A 56 -13.31 -24.30 5.51
C SER A 56 -14.25 -25.06 6.46
N LEU A 57 -14.96 -24.36 7.35
CA LEU A 57 -15.97 -24.94 8.25
C LEU A 57 -17.13 -25.56 7.46
N LEU A 58 -17.65 -24.85 6.46
CA LEU A 58 -18.71 -25.34 5.57
C LEU A 58 -18.27 -26.60 4.80
N ILE A 59 -17.03 -26.63 4.30
CA ILE A 59 -16.47 -27.82 3.63
C ILE A 59 -16.43 -29.01 4.61
N ALA A 60 -15.93 -28.79 5.83
CA ALA A 60 -15.83 -29.84 6.83
C ALA A 60 -17.20 -30.40 7.24
N GLN A 61 -18.21 -29.53 7.35
CA GLN A 61 -19.58 -29.91 7.70
C GLN A 61 -20.31 -30.65 6.57
N THR A 62 -20.11 -30.23 5.31
CA THR A 62 -20.85 -30.76 4.16
C THR A 62 -20.15 -31.93 3.48
N GLY A 63 -18.83 -32.09 3.68
CA GLY A 63 -18.01 -33.09 2.99
C GLY A 63 -17.91 -32.88 1.48
N LYS A 64 -18.25 -31.68 0.98
CA LYS A 64 -18.33 -31.36 -0.46
C LYS A 64 -17.39 -30.20 -0.83
N PRO A 65 -16.07 -30.43 -0.88
CA PRO A 65 -15.11 -29.37 -1.17
C PRO A 65 -15.26 -28.78 -2.58
N HIS A 66 -15.80 -29.55 -3.53
CA HIS A 66 -15.82 -29.16 -4.95
C HIS A 66 -17.02 -28.28 -5.36
N THR A 67 -18.10 -28.28 -4.58
CA THR A 67 -19.35 -27.53 -4.89
C THR A 67 -19.60 -26.35 -3.95
N ILE A 68 -18.77 -26.20 -2.91
CA ILE A 68 -18.92 -25.09 -1.96
C ILE A 68 -18.69 -23.73 -2.64
N GLY A 69 -17.75 -23.65 -3.58
CA GLY A 69 -17.46 -22.43 -4.33
C GLY A 69 -18.64 -21.96 -5.17
N GLU A 70 -19.40 -22.90 -5.76
CA GLU A 70 -20.61 -22.59 -6.53
C GLU A 70 -21.74 -22.06 -5.62
N THR A 71 -21.86 -22.59 -4.40
CA THR A 71 -22.89 -22.18 -3.42
C THR A 71 -22.62 -20.80 -2.81
N LEU A 72 -21.35 -20.41 -2.69
CA LEU A 72 -20.95 -19.16 -2.05
C LEU A 72 -20.97 -17.94 -2.98
N ILE A 73 -20.94 -18.17 -4.30
CA ILE A 73 -20.93 -17.12 -5.33
C ILE A 73 -22.36 -16.76 -5.79
N LEU A 74 -23.33 -17.66 -5.58
CA LEU A 74 -24.75 -17.48 -5.88
C LEU A 74 -25.50 -16.79 -4.74
#